data_AF-A0A964U513-F1
#
_entry.id   AF-A0A964U513-F1
#
_cell.length_a   1.000
_cell.length_b   1.000
_cell.length_c   1.000
_cell.angle_alpha   90.00
_cell.angle_beta   90.00
_cell.angle_gamma   90.00
#
_symmetry.space_group_name_H-M   'P 1'
#
loop_
_entity.id
_entity.type
_entity.pdbx_description
1 polymer ?
#
loop_
_entity_poly.entity_id
_entity_poly.type
_entity_poly.pdbx_seq_one_letter_code
_entity_poly.pdbx_strand_id
1 'polypeptide(L)'
;MPWHDVLLAASVPACYALSNTYIKRSLSHLEPIRLTTLTLALAGAVLLPLGLLTEPVRWSDASAGWRAIAALGVLGVVGTGLAMLMFYGLVQRRGPLFAGMVAYLVPVGALLWGGADKEPITPGQVIALAGILAGVALVQWPARPRA
;
A
#
# COMPACT_ATOMS: atom_id res chain seq x y z
N MET A 1 9.69 -5.98 22.69
CA MET A 1 10.06 -5.17 21.52
C MET A 1 10.99 -4.07 21.98
N PRO A 2 12.22 -3.98 21.48
CA PRO A 2 13.08 -2.84 21.72
C PRO A 2 12.47 -1.54 21.16
N TRP A 3 12.83 -0.39 21.73
CA TRP A 3 12.21 0.90 21.41
C TRP A 3 12.34 1.32 19.94
N HIS A 4 13.40 0.88 19.25
CA HIS A 4 13.61 1.17 17.83
C HIS A 4 12.55 0.50 16.95
N ASP A 5 12.08 -0.70 17.28
CA ASP A 5 11.05 -1.40 16.50
C ASP A 5 9.72 -0.65 16.56
N VAL A 6 9.40 -0.08 17.71
CA VAL A 6 8.18 0.72 17.90
C VAL A 6 8.26 2.01 17.07
N LEU A 7 9.43 2.67 17.05
CA LEU A 7 9.64 3.86 16.22
C LEU A 7 9.53 3.54 14.73
N LEU A 8 10.11 2.43 14.29
CA LEU A 8 9.99 1.97 12.90
C LEU A 8 8.54 1.63 12.55
N ALA A 9 7.83 0.91 13.42
CA ALA A 9 6.43 0.56 13.22
C ALA A 9 5.51 1.78 13.17
N ALA A 10 5.78 2.82 13.98
CA ALA A 10 5.00 4.06 14.01
C ALA A 10 5.31 5.00 12.83
N SER A 11 6.52 4.94 12.28
CA SER A 11 6.94 5.82 11.18
C SER A 11 6.10 5.63 9.91
N VAL A 12 5.74 4.39 9.59
CA VAL A 12 4.94 4.05 8.39
C VAL A 12 3.55 4.68 8.43
N PRO A 13 2.68 4.43 9.44
CA PRO A 13 1.35 5.03 9.50
C PRO A 13 1.41 6.56 9.64
N ALA A 14 2.42 7.12 10.34
CA ALA A 14 2.61 8.56 10.40
C ALA A 14 2.91 9.17 9.02
N CYS A 15 3.81 8.55 8.26
CA CYS A 15 4.14 8.95 6.90
C CYS A 15 2.90 8.89 5.98
N TYR A 16 2.14 7.79 6.03
CA TYR A 16 0.90 7.66 5.26
C TYR A 16 -0.15 8.71 5.65
N ALA A 17 -0.36 8.94 6.95
CA ALA A 17 -1.31 9.94 7.43
C ALA A 17 -0.95 11.35 6.97
N LEU A 18 0.32 11.74 7.11
CA LEU A 18 0.83 13.05 6.66
C LEU A 18 0.71 13.19 5.14
N SER A 19 1.20 12.22 4.38
CA SER A 19 1.18 12.23 2.92
C SER A 19 -0.24 12.32 2.38
N ASN A 20 -1.16 11.45 2.83
CA ASN A 20 -2.53 11.43 2.31
C ASN A 20 -3.30 12.71 2.68
N THR A 21 -3.06 13.25 3.88
CA THR A 21 -3.65 14.52 4.31
C THR A 21 -3.12 15.68 3.47
N TYR A 22 -1.82 15.71 3.20
CA TYR A 22 -1.20 16.73 2.36
C TYR A 22 -1.73 16.66 0.92
N ILE A 23 -1.85 15.45 0.35
CA ILE A 23 -2.41 15.25 -1.00
C ILE A 23 -3.84 15.79 -1.07
N LYS A 24 -4.69 15.45 -0.10
CA LYS A 24 -6.07 15.94 -0.08
C LYS A 24 -6.14 17.47 0.09
N ARG A 25 -5.31 18.04 0.96
CA ARG A 25 -5.34 19.47 1.29
C ARG A 25 -4.74 20.35 0.20
N SER A 26 -3.56 19.98 -0.30
CA SER A 26 -2.74 20.86 -1.15
C SER A 26 -2.74 20.45 -2.62
N LEU A 27 -2.97 19.16 -2.92
CA LEU A 27 -2.78 18.60 -4.27
C LEU A 27 -4.07 18.02 -4.88
N SER A 28 -5.24 18.32 -4.29
CA SER A 28 -6.54 17.84 -4.77
C SER A 28 -6.95 18.41 -6.13
N HIS A 29 -6.31 19.49 -6.58
CA HIS A 29 -6.50 20.09 -7.90
C HIS A 29 -5.77 19.34 -9.03
N LEU A 30 -4.81 18.48 -8.69
CA LEU A 30 -4.05 17.71 -9.67
C LEU A 30 -4.79 16.42 -10.04
N GLU A 31 -4.73 16.04 -11.32
CA GLU A 31 -5.27 14.77 -11.78
C GLU A 31 -4.54 13.58 -11.09
N PRO A 32 -5.25 12.53 -10.65
CA PRO A 32 -4.65 11.37 -9.99
C PRO A 32 -3.50 10.72 -10.76
N ILE A 33 -3.58 10.70 -12.10
CA ILE A 33 -2.51 10.18 -12.95
C ILE A 33 -1.21 11.00 -12.81
N ARG A 34 -1.29 12.34 -12.78
CA ARG A 34 -0.12 13.20 -12.62
C ARG A 34 0.54 12.99 -11.26
N LEU A 35 -0.27 12.88 -10.20
CA LEU A 35 0.21 12.57 -8.87
C LEU A 35 0.92 11.22 -8.80
N THR A 36 0.31 10.19 -9.39
CA THR A 36 0.88 8.83 -9.42
C THR A 36 2.20 8.80 -10.17
N THR A 37 2.26 9.41 -11.35
CA THR A 37 3.49 9.47 -12.15
C THR A 37 4.60 10.22 -11.43
N LEU A 38 4.31 11.40 -10.85
CA LEU A 38 5.33 12.19 -10.14
C LEU A 38 5.84 11.49 -8.89
N THR A 39 4.95 10.92 -8.08
CA THR A 39 5.34 10.21 -6.85
C THR A 39 6.15 8.96 -7.14
N LEU A 40 5.77 8.17 -8.15
CA LEU A 40 6.55 6.99 -8.56
C LEU A 40 7.88 7.35 -9.23
N ALA A 41 7.91 8.40 -10.04
CA ALA A 41 9.15 8.89 -10.65
C ALA A 41 10.14 9.39 -9.59
N LEU A 42 9.67 10.17 -8.61
CA LEU A 42 10.49 10.63 -7.49
C LEU A 42 10.94 9.46 -6.60
N ALA A 43 10.05 8.51 -6.30
CA ALA A 43 10.41 7.31 -5.55
C ALA A 43 11.50 6.51 -6.29
N GLY A 44 11.35 6.30 -7.60
CA GLY A 44 12.37 5.66 -8.43
C GLY A 44 13.69 6.43 -8.44
N ALA A 45 13.66 7.75 -8.61
CA ALA A 45 14.85 8.60 -8.63
C ALA A 45 15.62 8.59 -7.30
N VAL A 46 14.93 8.45 -6.17
CA VAL A 46 15.54 8.37 -4.83
C VAL A 46 16.00 6.95 -4.51
N LEU A 47 15.20 5.93 -4.82
CA LEU A 47 15.50 4.54 -4.47
C LEU A 47 16.56 3.92 -5.38
N LEU A 48 16.65 4.33 -6.65
CA LEU A 48 17.63 3.79 -7.59
C LEU A 48 19.09 4.00 -7.13
N PRO A 49 19.56 5.22 -6.79
CA PRO A 49 20.94 5.41 -6.33
C PRO A 49 21.18 4.71 -4.99
N LEU A 50 20.19 4.71 -4.08
CA LEU A 50 20.31 3.99 -2.81
C LEU A 50 20.51 2.49 -3.02
N GLY A 51 19.70 1.87 -3.90
CA GLY A 51 19.82 0.46 -4.23
C GLY A 51 21.19 0.11 -4.84
N LEU A 52 21.73 0.96 -5.72
CA LEU A 52 23.05 0.76 -6.31
C LEU A 52 24.21 0.90 -5.30
N LEU A 53 24.01 1.67 -4.22
CA LEU A 53 25.01 1.86 -3.17
C LEU A 53 24.96 0.76 -2.10
N THR A 54 23.79 0.18 -1.84
CA THR A 54 23.60 -0.81 -0.76
C THR A 54 23.70 -2.25 -1.24
N GLU A 55 23.29 -2.54 -2.47
CA GLU A 55 23.22 -3.91 -3.00
C GLU A 55 24.29 -4.16 -4.07
N PRO A 56 25.09 -5.24 -3.96
CA PRO A 56 26.07 -5.59 -4.98
C PRO A 56 25.37 -6.03 -6.27
N VAL A 57 25.68 -5.37 -7.39
CA VAL A 57 25.15 -5.74 -8.71
C VAL A 57 25.73 -7.08 -9.14
N ARG A 58 24.94 -8.14 -9.00
CA ARG A 58 25.27 -9.49 -9.49
C ARG A 58 24.59 -9.73 -10.82
N TRP A 59 25.38 -9.87 -11.88
CA TRP A 59 24.90 -10.29 -13.19
C TRP A 59 24.66 -11.81 -13.16
N SER A 60 23.40 -12.24 -13.06
CA SER A 60 23.02 -13.65 -13.21
C SER A 60 22.84 -14.02 -14.69
N ASP A 61 22.83 -15.31 -15.02
CA ASP A 61 22.61 -15.82 -16.38
C ASP A 61 21.42 -15.14 -17.09
N ALA A 62 21.67 -14.71 -18.33
CA ALA A 62 20.73 -13.93 -19.15
C ALA A 62 19.39 -14.64 -19.41
N SER A 63 19.34 -15.96 -19.23
CA SER A 63 18.15 -16.79 -19.45
C SER A 63 17.04 -16.56 -18.40
N ALA A 64 17.39 -16.11 -17.19
CA ALA A 64 16.43 -15.73 -16.14
C ALA A 64 16.00 -14.25 -16.18
N GLY A 65 16.75 -13.40 -16.91
CA GLY A 65 16.58 -11.95 -16.88
C GLY A 65 15.22 -11.46 -17.40
N TRP A 66 14.72 -12.06 -18.48
CA TRP A 66 13.46 -11.59 -19.08
C TRP A 66 12.24 -11.86 -18.19
N ARG A 67 12.20 -13.01 -17.50
CA ARG A 67 11.12 -13.37 -16.57
C ARG A 67 11.10 -12.43 -15.37
N ALA A 68 12.27 -12.11 -14.83
CA ALA A 68 12.40 -11.16 -13.73
C ALA A 68 11.93 -9.76 -14.15
N ILE A 69 12.36 -9.28 -15.32
CA ILE A 69 11.94 -7.98 -15.87
C ILE A 69 10.42 -7.98 -16.11
N ALA A 70 9.86 -9.05 -16.67
CA ALA A 70 8.42 -9.16 -16.89
C ALA A 70 7.64 -9.16 -15.56
N ALA A 71 8.09 -9.91 -14.56
CA ALA A 71 7.49 -9.92 -13.23
C ALA A 71 7.56 -8.55 -12.55
N LEU A 72 8.71 -7.87 -12.63
CA LEU A 72 8.87 -6.49 -12.14
C LEU A 72 7.98 -5.51 -12.90
N GLY A 73 7.83 -5.67 -14.21
CA GLY A 73 6.93 -4.86 -15.04
C GLY A 73 5.48 -5.02 -14.61
N VAL A 74 5.01 -6.26 -14.42
CA VAL A 74 3.65 -6.54 -13.94
C VAL A 74 3.45 -5.99 -12.53
N LEU A 75 4.38 -6.24 -11.61
CA LEU A 75 4.32 -5.74 -10.24
C LEU A 75 4.31 -4.21 -10.20
N GLY A 76 5.21 -3.57 -10.94
CA GLY A 76 5.34 -2.11 -10.98
C GLY A 76 4.15 -1.42 -11.62
N VAL A 77 3.64 -1.93 -12.75
CA VAL A 77 2.51 -1.32 -13.46
C VAL A 77 1.18 -1.64 -12.79
N VAL A 78 0.92 -2.92 -12.53
CA VAL A 78 -0.39 -3.37 -12.03
C VAL A 78 -0.45 -3.29 -10.51
N GLY A 79 0.54 -3.84 -9.82
CA GLY A 79 0.58 -3.91 -8.36
C GLY A 79 0.81 -2.55 -7.70
N THR A 80 1.59 -1.67 -8.34
CA THR A 80 1.92 -0.35 -7.77
C THR A 80 1.28 0.81 -8.52
N GLY A 81 1.52 0.93 -9.83
CA GLY A 81 1.07 2.08 -10.63
C GLY A 81 -0.44 2.24 -10.68
N LEU A 82 -1.15 1.20 -11.14
CA LEU A 82 -2.61 1.22 -11.21
C LEU A 82 -3.24 1.32 -9.82
N ALA A 83 -2.71 0.58 -8.84
CA ALA A 83 -3.18 0.62 -7.46
C ALA A 83 -3.06 2.03 -6.85
N MET A 84 -1.92 2.71 -7.02
CA MET A 84 -1.72 4.08 -6.55
C MET A 84 -2.65 5.08 -7.26
N LEU A 85 -2.86 4.91 -8.56
CA LEU A 85 -3.78 5.76 -9.32
C LEU A 85 -5.21 5.67 -8.76
N MET A 86 -5.67 4.45 -8.48
CA MET A 86 -6.97 4.23 -7.84
C MET A 86 -7.00 4.79 -6.42
N PHE A 87 -5.92 4.58 -5.65
CA PHE A 87 -5.80 5.07 -4.27
C PHE A 87 -5.85 6.60 -4.19
N TYR A 88 -5.06 7.32 -5.00
CA TYR A 88 -5.09 8.79 -5.01
C TYR A 88 -6.41 9.33 -5.54
N GLY A 89 -7.02 8.69 -6.54
CA GLY A 89 -8.38 9.01 -6.96
C GLY A 89 -9.39 8.88 -5.81
N LEU A 90 -9.23 7.86 -4.96
CA LEU A 90 -10.09 7.65 -3.81
C LEU A 90 -9.83 8.67 -2.68
N VAL A 91 -8.58 8.99 -2.38
CA VAL A 91 -8.19 10.05 -1.44
C VAL A 91 -8.86 11.37 -1.83
N GLN A 92 -8.81 11.72 -3.12
CA GLN A 92 -9.41 12.97 -3.61
C GLN A 92 -10.94 12.94 -3.55
N ARG A 93 -11.60 11.82 -3.88
CA ARG A 93 -13.08 11.75 -3.94
C ARG A 93 -13.76 11.53 -2.58
N ARG A 94 -13.20 10.64 -1.75
CA ARG A 94 -13.81 10.19 -0.48
C ARG A 94 -13.01 10.58 0.76
N GLY A 95 -11.82 11.16 0.57
CA GLY A 95 -10.96 11.64 1.65
C GLY A 95 -9.93 10.61 2.12
N PRO A 96 -8.89 11.06 2.84
CA PRO A 96 -7.79 10.22 3.33
C PRO A 96 -8.24 9.08 4.25
N LEU A 97 -9.21 9.35 5.13
CA LEU A 97 -9.71 8.36 6.10
C LEU A 97 -10.37 7.17 5.39
N PHE A 98 -11.25 7.44 4.43
CA PHE A 98 -11.89 6.38 3.65
C PHE A 98 -10.87 5.61 2.81
N ALA A 99 -9.97 6.33 2.12
CA ALA A 99 -8.97 5.68 1.28
C ALA A 99 -8.02 4.77 2.07
N GLY A 100 -7.59 5.21 3.26
CA GLY A 100 -6.73 4.41 4.14
C GLY A 100 -7.36 3.09 4.58
N MET A 101 -8.70 2.99 4.58
CA MET A 101 -9.40 1.79 5.02
C MET A 101 -9.29 0.63 4.03
N VAL A 102 -8.94 0.91 2.77
CA VAL A 102 -8.69 -0.11 1.75
C VAL A 102 -7.54 -1.05 2.17
N ALA A 103 -6.55 -0.54 2.91
CA ALA A 103 -5.43 -1.36 3.39
C ALA A 103 -5.88 -2.49 4.33
N TYR A 104 -7.01 -2.33 5.02
CA TYR A 104 -7.56 -3.38 5.89
C TYR A 104 -8.18 -4.54 5.10
N LEU A 105 -8.31 -4.44 3.78
CA LEU A 105 -8.70 -5.55 2.92
C LEU A 105 -7.51 -6.45 2.52
N VAL A 106 -6.27 -5.98 2.66
CA VAL A 106 -5.05 -6.77 2.38
C VAL A 106 -5.04 -8.13 3.11
N PRO A 107 -5.31 -8.22 4.43
CA PRO A 107 -5.34 -9.52 5.10
C PRO A 107 -6.44 -10.47 4.61
N VAL A 108 -7.54 -9.96 4.03
CA VAL A 108 -8.55 -10.81 3.37
C VAL A 108 -7.92 -11.51 2.17
N GLY A 109 -7.25 -10.75 1.30
CA GLY A 109 -6.57 -11.29 0.12
C GLY A 109 -5.48 -12.28 0.51
N ALA A 110 -4.71 -11.99 1.57
CA ALA A 110 -3.68 -12.88 2.07
C ALA A 110 -4.24 -14.24 2.52
N LEU A 111 -5.36 -14.26 3.26
CA LEU A 111 -6.01 -15.52 3.68
C LEU A 111 -6.57 -16.30 2.49
N LEU A 112 -7.19 -15.62 1.51
CA LEU A 112 -7.72 -16.28 0.32
C LEU A 112 -6.61 -16.91 -0.52
N TRP A 113 -5.50 -16.18 -0.70
CA TRP A 113 -4.34 -16.68 -1.45
C TRP A 113 -3.64 -17.82 -0.72
N GLY A 114 -3.35 -17.67 0.57
CA GLY A 114 -2.75 -18.75 1.38
C GLY A 114 -3.62 -20.01 1.37
N GLY A 115 -4.94 -19.86 1.45
CA GLY A 115 -5.87 -20.98 1.30
C GLY A 115 -5.80 -21.65 -0.08
N ALA A 116 -5.66 -20.88 -1.16
CA ALA A 116 -5.48 -21.42 -2.51
C ALA A 116 -4.15 -22.18 -2.66
N ASP A 117 -3.10 -21.71 -1.99
CA ASP A 117 -1.79 -22.38 -1.90
C ASP A 117 -1.76 -23.54 -0.88
N LYS A 118 -2.92 -23.89 -0.30
CA LYS A 118 -3.13 -24.98 0.68
C LYS A 118 -2.40 -24.75 2.00
N GLU A 119 -2.15 -23.50 2.36
CA GLU A 119 -1.64 -23.14 3.68
C GLU A 119 -2.71 -23.37 4.76
N PRO A 120 -2.34 -23.87 5.95
CA PRO A 120 -3.27 -24.08 7.03
C PRO A 120 -3.78 -22.75 7.59
N ILE A 121 -5.06 -22.44 7.34
CA ILE A 121 -5.73 -21.28 7.91
C ILE A 121 -6.15 -21.62 9.33
N THR A 122 -5.58 -20.92 10.30
CA THR A 122 -5.88 -21.10 11.72
C THR A 122 -7.16 -20.36 12.12
N PRO A 123 -7.93 -20.86 13.11
CA PRO A 123 -9.09 -20.14 13.64
C PRO A 123 -8.71 -18.74 14.18
N GLY A 124 -7.51 -18.59 14.74
CA GLY A 124 -7.00 -17.30 15.24
C GLY A 124 -6.88 -16.25 14.14
N GLN A 125 -6.42 -16.62 12.94
CA GLN A 125 -6.36 -15.71 11.80
C GLN A 125 -7.76 -15.25 11.36
N VAL A 126 -8.74 -16.15 11.38
CA VAL A 126 -10.13 -15.82 11.02
C VAL A 126 -10.74 -14.86 12.05
N ILE A 127 -10.54 -15.09 13.34
CA ILE A 127 -11.02 -14.21 14.41
C ILE A 127 -10.35 -12.83 14.31
N ALA A 128 -9.04 -12.78 14.08
CA ALA A 128 -8.32 -11.53 13.89
C ALA A 128 -8.85 -10.75 12.67
N LEU A 129 -9.09 -11.43 11.55
CA LEU A 129 -9.67 -10.83 10.35
C LEU A 129 -11.07 -10.27 10.62
N ALA A 130 -11.92 -11.03 11.31
CA ALA A 130 -13.25 -10.57 11.70
C ALA A 130 -13.18 -9.31 12.58
N GLY A 131 -12.24 -9.26 13.53
CA GLY A 131 -12.00 -8.10 14.37
C GLY A 131 -11.56 -6.86 13.58
N ILE A 132 -10.64 -7.02 12.62
CA ILE A 132 -10.20 -5.94 11.73
C ILE A 132 -11.39 -5.39 10.94
N LEU A 133 -12.17 -6.27 10.29
CA LEU A 133 -13.32 -5.86 9.49
C LEU A 133 -14.42 -5.20 10.32
N ALA A 134 -14.66 -5.68 11.54
CA ALA A 134 -15.58 -5.05 12.48
C ALA A 134 -15.11 -3.64 12.86
N GLY A 135 -13.82 -3.45 13.09
CA GLY A 135 -13.22 -2.13 13.33
C GLY A 135 -13.43 -1.17 12.15
N VAL A 136 -13.20 -1.63 10.93
CA VAL A 136 -13.47 -0.85 9.71
C VAL A 136 -14.95 -0.47 9.62
N ALA A 137 -15.86 -1.43 9.85
CA ALA A 137 -17.30 -1.18 9.81
C ALA A 137 -17.73 -0.15 10.86
N LEU A 138 -17.13 -0.18 12.05
CA LEU A 138 -17.39 0.78 13.11
C LEU A 138 -16.92 2.19 12.73
N VAL A 139 -15.72 2.34 12.17
CA VAL A 139 -15.19 3.66 11.78
C VAL A 139 -15.94 4.22 10.56
N GLN A 140 -16.39 3.36 9.65
CA GLN A 140 -17.20 3.74 8.50
C GLN A 140 -18.69 3.94 8.83
N TRP A 141 -19.10 3.63 10.06
CA TRP A 141 -20.49 3.73 10.45
C TRP A 141 -20.95 5.19 10.32
N PRO A 142 -22.03 5.48 9.57
CA PRO A 142 -22.50 6.85 9.41
C PRO A 142 -22.83 7.44 10.78
N ALA A 143 -22.11 8.48 11.18
CA ALA A 143 -22.55 9.32 12.29
C ALA A 143 -23.89 9.94 11.87
N ARG A 144 -24.97 9.62 12.59
CA ARG A 144 -26.30 10.19 12.34
C ARG A 144 -26.15 11.72 12.18
N PRO A 145 -26.80 12.34 11.17
CA PRO A 145 -26.84 13.79 11.08
C PRO A 145 -27.34 14.33 12.43
N ARG A 146 -26.54 15.17 13.08
CA ARG A 146 -27.05 15.97 14.20
C ARG A 146 -28.08 16.92 13.59
N ALA A 147 -29.35 16.60 13.83
CA ALA A 147 -30.49 17.48 13.55
C ALA A 147 -30.37 18.75 14.40
#